data_AF-A0A8K0AJ99-F1
#
_entry.id   AF-A0A8K0AJ99-F1
#
_cell.length_a   1.000
_cell.length_b   1.000
_cell.length_c   1.000
_cell.angle_alpha   90.00
_cell.angle_beta   90.00
_cell.angle_gamma   90.00
#
_symmetry.space_group_name_H-M   'P 1'
#
loop_
_entity.id
_entity.type
_entity.pdbx_description
1 polymer ?
#
loop_
_entity_poly.entity_id
_entity_poly.type
_entity_poly.pdbx_seq_one_letter_code
_entity_poly.pdbx_strand_id
1 'polypeptide(L)'
;MKCSTAAHWVRQVRTVPISRFWSSSLASYWPPTADLPDPFYSCVPDDVVVVDVEASGYWRAGNPRKDRVIEVGAVRLRGPVVVDTFQSLVQYSGLLSTDIINLTRITPDMLRTAPDVKSVLSSLERFIGTDTLVAHNASFDVSFLQWEFLHERIAAPRALQPSVPSSMPEHLPKVLCSLKIARRVFKETQSHSIESLIGYLKLLPPQQGLHRALGDAMSTSEIWNIMMKSIQTMTRNHRYPSLQLLDALQTGKIAEFESICRTWQFKELDC
;
A
#
# COMPACT_ATOMS: atom_id res chain seq x y z
N MET A 1 -29.94 34.99 29.80
CA MET A 1 -30.46 33.64 29.47
C MET A 1 -29.32 32.81 28.92
N LYS A 2 -29.03 31.67 29.55
CA LYS A 2 -28.00 30.70 29.16
C LYS A 2 -28.53 29.88 27.98
N CYS A 3 -27.69 29.60 26.99
CA CYS A 3 -27.82 28.39 26.18
C CYS A 3 -26.50 27.62 26.28
N SER A 4 -26.48 26.73 27.27
CA SER A 4 -25.42 25.80 27.60
C SER A 4 -25.75 24.44 27.00
N THR A 5 -24.98 23.94 26.03
CA THR A 5 -24.92 22.49 25.72
C THR A 5 -23.73 22.01 24.87
N ALA A 6 -22.81 22.86 24.41
CA ALA A 6 -21.66 22.40 23.59
C ALA A 6 -20.42 21.94 24.41
N ALA A 7 -20.43 22.08 25.74
CA ALA A 7 -19.21 21.97 26.57
C ALA A 7 -19.07 20.69 27.41
N HIS A 8 -19.77 19.59 27.09
CA HIS A 8 -19.74 18.38 27.93
C HIS A 8 -19.10 17.12 27.32
N TRP A 9 -18.69 17.14 26.05
CA TRP A 9 -18.05 15.98 25.42
C TRP A 9 -16.50 15.97 25.45
N VAL A 10 -15.86 17.00 26.01
CA VAL A 10 -14.39 17.16 25.99
C VAL A 10 -13.68 16.61 27.25
N ARG A 11 -14.38 15.92 28.16
CA ARG A 11 -13.77 15.34 29.36
C ARG A 11 -14.10 13.85 29.52
N GLN A 12 -13.36 13.01 28.80
CA GLN A 12 -12.82 11.71 29.25
C GLN A 12 -12.39 10.86 28.05
N VAL A 13 -11.25 11.17 27.44
CA VAL A 13 -10.49 10.16 26.68
C VAL A 13 -9.06 10.21 27.18
N ARG A 14 -8.86 9.66 28.39
CA ARG A 14 -7.54 9.29 28.88
C ARG A 14 -7.16 7.98 28.17
N THR A 15 -6.06 8.01 27.41
CA THR A 15 -5.23 6.86 27.00
C THR A 15 -5.93 5.51 27.00
N VAL A 16 -6.78 5.25 26.00
CA VAL A 16 -7.35 3.92 25.76
C VAL A 16 -6.40 3.18 24.81
N PRO A 17 -5.86 2.01 25.18
CA PRO A 17 -5.06 1.19 24.27
C PRO A 17 -5.90 0.85 23.02
N ILE A 18 -5.30 0.99 21.83
CA ILE A 18 -5.94 0.71 20.52
C ILE A 18 -6.58 -0.70 20.51
N SER A 19 -6.04 -1.65 21.30
CA SER A 19 -6.55 -3.02 21.47
C SER A 19 -7.98 -3.15 22.02
N ARG A 20 -8.58 -2.09 22.59
CA ARG A 20 -9.95 -2.13 23.13
C ARG A 20 -11.07 -1.69 22.16
N PHE A 21 -10.74 -1.14 20.99
CA PHE A 21 -11.76 -0.67 20.05
C PHE A 21 -12.31 -1.75 19.11
N TRP A 22 -11.72 -2.94 19.10
CA TRP A 22 -12.04 -3.98 18.13
C TRP A 22 -12.67 -5.20 18.82
N SER A 23 -13.88 -5.03 19.37
CA SER A 23 -14.75 -6.15 19.75
C SER A 23 -15.73 -6.45 18.61
N SER A 24 -15.48 -7.55 17.90
CA SER A 24 -16.42 -8.41 17.15
C SER A 24 -17.66 -7.75 16.52
N SER A 25 -17.51 -7.23 15.30
CA SER A 25 -18.47 -7.32 14.18
C SER A 25 -18.09 -6.28 13.11
N LEU A 26 -17.16 -6.62 12.21
CA LEU A 26 -16.78 -5.74 11.09
C LEU A 26 -17.73 -5.84 9.88
N ALA A 27 -18.71 -6.75 9.92
CA ALA A 27 -19.62 -6.99 8.81
C ALA A 27 -20.80 -6.00 8.73
N SER A 28 -21.07 -5.22 9.79
CA SER A 28 -22.33 -4.46 9.91
C SER A 28 -22.19 -2.94 9.88
N TYR A 29 -21.02 -2.40 9.51
CA TYR A 29 -20.76 -0.94 9.54
C TYR A 29 -20.43 -0.32 8.17
N TRP A 30 -20.78 -1.00 7.08
CA TRP A 30 -20.71 -0.39 5.75
C TRP A 30 -22.14 -0.34 5.16
N PRO A 31 -22.72 0.85 4.94
CA PRO A 31 -24.00 0.92 4.27
C PRO A 31 -23.86 0.37 2.83
N PRO A 32 -24.91 -0.26 2.27
CA PRO A 32 -24.92 -0.67 0.88
C PRO A 32 -24.61 0.53 -0.02
N THR A 33 -23.80 0.29 -1.05
CA THR A 33 -23.16 1.24 -1.97
C THR A 33 -24.10 2.13 -2.80
N ALA A 34 -25.41 2.14 -2.53
CA ALA A 34 -26.39 2.66 -3.48
C ALA A 34 -26.81 4.12 -3.25
N ASP A 35 -26.66 4.70 -2.05
CA ASP A 35 -27.12 6.06 -1.78
C ASP A 35 -26.21 6.79 -0.78
N LEU A 36 -25.26 7.59 -1.26
CA LEU A 36 -24.62 8.62 -0.45
C LEU A 36 -24.53 9.93 -1.24
N PRO A 37 -25.42 10.91 -0.98
CA PRO A 37 -25.18 12.30 -1.31
C PRO A 37 -24.57 12.97 -0.08
N ASP A 38 -23.25 13.14 -0.02
CA ASP A 38 -22.65 14.00 1.01
C ASP A 38 -21.39 14.72 0.50
N PRO A 39 -21.31 16.07 0.57
CA PRO A 39 -20.11 16.83 0.18
C PRO A 39 -18.88 16.56 1.07
N PHE A 40 -18.94 15.66 2.06
CA PHE A 40 -17.80 15.31 2.93
C PHE A 40 -16.70 14.48 2.26
N TYR A 41 -16.92 14.01 1.02
CA TYR A 41 -15.87 13.41 0.18
C TYR A 41 -15.18 14.41 -0.75
N SER A 42 -15.50 15.71 -0.70
CA SER A 42 -14.93 16.69 -1.65
C SER A 42 -13.46 17.09 -1.38
N CYS A 43 -12.71 16.30 -0.62
CA CYS A 43 -11.26 16.46 -0.45
C CYS A 43 -10.55 15.16 -0.08
N VAL A 44 -10.98 14.00 -0.61
CA VAL A 44 -10.18 12.76 -0.47
C VAL A 44 -8.82 13.03 -1.11
N PRO A 45 -7.71 12.98 -0.35
CA PRO A 45 -6.42 13.07 -0.99
C PRO A 45 -6.25 11.79 -1.81
N ASP A 46 -6.12 11.99 -3.12
CA ASP A 46 -5.72 11.11 -4.21
C ASP A 46 -5.98 9.60 -4.05
N ASP A 47 -6.64 9.02 -5.08
CA ASP A 47 -6.68 7.58 -5.28
C ASP A 47 -5.28 6.98 -5.03
N VAL A 48 -5.23 5.88 -4.28
CA VAL A 48 -3.97 5.15 -4.05
C VAL A 48 -4.04 3.80 -4.73
N VAL A 49 -2.91 3.38 -5.29
CA VAL A 49 -2.75 2.02 -5.82
C VAL A 49 -1.82 1.27 -4.90
N VAL A 50 -2.37 0.27 -4.20
CA VAL A 50 -1.60 -0.67 -3.41
C VAL A 50 -1.04 -1.72 -4.35
N VAL A 51 0.28 -1.91 -4.37
CA VAL A 51 0.97 -2.86 -5.23
C VAL A 51 1.81 -3.82 -4.42
N ASP A 52 1.91 -5.05 -4.90
CA ASP A 52 2.78 -6.10 -4.40
C ASP A 52 3.33 -6.90 -5.61
N VAL A 53 4.56 -7.39 -5.48
CA VAL A 53 5.18 -8.23 -6.52
C VAL A 53 5.75 -9.51 -5.92
N GLU A 54 5.53 -10.61 -6.63
CA GLU A 54 6.32 -11.82 -6.43
C GLU A 54 7.49 -11.82 -7.41
N ALA A 55 8.65 -12.24 -6.92
CA ALA A 55 9.88 -12.29 -7.69
C ALA A 55 10.45 -13.71 -7.75
N SER A 56 11.28 -13.98 -8.76
CA SER A 56 11.98 -15.26 -8.92
C SER A 56 13.03 -15.53 -7.82
N GLY A 57 13.23 -14.60 -6.89
CA GLY A 57 14.18 -14.67 -5.78
C GLY A 57 14.02 -13.49 -4.80
N TYR A 58 14.85 -13.48 -3.75
CA TYR A 58 14.66 -12.61 -2.58
C TYR A 58 15.41 -11.27 -2.62
N TRP A 59 16.09 -10.94 -3.72
CA TRP A 59 17.05 -9.82 -3.81
C TRP A 59 18.17 -9.88 -2.74
N ARG A 60 19.38 -10.26 -3.14
CA ARG A 60 20.56 -10.25 -2.25
C ARG A 60 21.46 -9.05 -2.59
N ALA A 61 21.61 -8.13 -1.64
CA ALA A 61 22.55 -7.02 -1.77
C ALA A 61 23.95 -7.53 -2.16
N GLY A 62 24.53 -6.98 -3.23
CA GLY A 62 25.83 -7.39 -3.76
C GLY A 62 25.82 -8.45 -4.86
N ASN A 63 24.65 -8.93 -5.30
CA ASN A 63 24.55 -9.84 -6.46
C ASN A 63 24.01 -9.13 -7.71
N PRO A 64 24.85 -8.78 -8.70
CA PRO A 64 24.44 -8.13 -9.95
C PRO A 64 23.71 -9.06 -10.95
N ARG A 65 23.05 -10.14 -10.50
CA ARG A 65 22.22 -11.03 -11.32
C ARG A 65 20.88 -11.28 -10.61
N LYS A 66 19.74 -10.83 -11.19
CA LYS A 66 18.91 -11.44 -12.26
C LYS A 66 17.54 -11.95 -11.78
N ASP A 67 17.15 -11.70 -10.52
CA ASP A 67 15.77 -11.98 -10.15
C ASP A 67 14.82 -11.09 -10.96
N ARG A 68 13.72 -11.67 -11.42
CA ARG A 68 12.71 -11.01 -12.25
C ARG A 68 11.38 -11.03 -11.53
N VAL A 69 10.52 -10.07 -11.86
CA VAL A 69 9.11 -10.14 -11.45
C VAL A 69 8.46 -11.35 -12.11
N ILE A 70 7.70 -12.13 -11.33
CA ILE A 70 6.97 -13.32 -11.80
C ILE A 70 5.46 -13.23 -11.55
N GLU A 71 5.02 -12.34 -10.65
CA GLU A 71 3.61 -11.95 -10.49
C GLU A 71 3.53 -10.49 -10.04
N VAL A 72 2.50 -9.79 -10.49
CA VAL A 72 2.13 -8.46 -9.99
C VAL A 72 0.67 -8.49 -9.54
N GLY A 73 0.41 -7.92 -8.38
CA GLY A 73 -0.92 -7.66 -7.86
C GLY A 73 -1.06 -6.18 -7.52
N ALA A 74 -2.16 -5.56 -7.90
CA ALA A 74 -2.47 -4.19 -7.55
C ALA A 74 -3.94 -3.99 -7.22
N VAL A 75 -4.21 -3.09 -6.29
CA VAL A 75 -5.54 -2.77 -5.78
C VAL A 75 -5.69 -1.26 -5.75
N ARG A 76 -6.72 -0.74 -6.41
CA ARG A 76 -7.01 0.69 -6.45
C ARG A 76 -8.02 1.04 -5.36
N LEU A 77 -7.65 1.98 -4.50
CA LEU A 77 -8.48 2.51 -3.44
C LEU A 77 -8.92 3.94 -3.75
N ARG A 78 -10.22 4.21 -3.59
CA ARG A 78 -10.76 5.58 -3.46
C ARG A 78 -11.18 5.79 -2.01
N GLY A 79 -10.33 6.50 -1.26
CA GLY A 79 -10.44 6.51 0.20
C GLY A 79 -10.36 5.07 0.75
N PRO A 80 -11.34 4.59 1.52
CA PRO A 80 -11.32 3.22 2.06
C PRO A 80 -11.87 2.15 1.11
N VAL A 81 -12.35 2.52 -0.08
CA VAL A 81 -13.11 1.60 -0.96
C VAL A 81 -12.20 1.03 -2.05
N VAL A 82 -12.16 -0.29 -2.17
CA VAL A 82 -11.57 -0.97 -3.33
C VAL A 82 -12.50 -0.75 -4.53
N VAL A 83 -11.98 -0.10 -5.57
CA VAL A 83 -12.77 0.19 -6.79
C VAL A 83 -12.31 -0.58 -8.01
N ASP A 84 -11.08 -1.11 -8.00
CA ASP A 84 -10.54 -1.89 -9.11
C ASP A 84 -9.35 -2.75 -8.64
N THR A 85 -9.07 -3.83 -9.36
CA THR A 85 -7.92 -4.71 -9.11
C THR A 85 -7.22 -5.12 -10.40
N PHE A 86 -5.92 -5.38 -10.29
CA PHE A 86 -5.09 -5.89 -11.37
C PHE A 86 -4.27 -7.07 -10.85
N GLN A 87 -4.22 -8.15 -11.62
CA GLN A 87 -3.36 -9.30 -11.32
C GLN A 87 -2.83 -9.87 -12.63
N SER A 88 -1.52 -10.14 -12.67
CA SER A 88 -0.92 -10.86 -13.77
C SER A 88 0.31 -11.64 -13.32
N LEU A 89 0.41 -12.88 -13.77
CA LEU A 89 1.71 -13.54 -13.85
C LEU A 89 2.57 -12.86 -14.92
N VAL A 90 3.88 -13.01 -14.83
CA VAL A 90 4.84 -12.47 -15.79
C VAL A 90 5.66 -13.60 -16.38
N GLN A 91 5.79 -13.61 -17.71
CA GLN A 91 6.56 -14.64 -18.37
C GLN A 91 8.01 -14.67 -17.87
N TYR A 92 8.45 -15.85 -17.42
CA TYR A 92 9.80 -16.07 -16.93
C TYR A 92 10.31 -17.44 -17.40
N SER A 93 11.47 -17.44 -18.05
CA SER A 93 12.10 -18.63 -18.62
C SER A 93 13.31 -19.12 -17.82
N GLY A 94 13.62 -18.49 -16.69
CA GLY A 94 14.72 -18.90 -15.82
C GLY A 94 14.32 -20.02 -14.87
N LEU A 95 15.28 -20.48 -14.06
CA LEU A 95 15.02 -21.46 -13.01
C LEU A 95 14.44 -20.77 -11.77
N LEU A 96 13.47 -21.42 -11.14
CA LEU A 96 12.99 -21.07 -9.79
C LEU A 96 13.55 -22.09 -8.80
N SER A 97 13.95 -21.61 -7.61
CA SER A 97 14.30 -22.50 -6.51
C SER A 97 13.02 -23.15 -5.95
N THR A 98 13.18 -24.32 -5.34
CA THR A 98 12.10 -25.00 -4.61
C THR A 98 11.51 -24.09 -3.53
N ASP A 99 12.32 -23.26 -2.89
CA ASP A 99 11.88 -22.32 -1.87
C ASP A 99 10.91 -21.27 -2.43
N ILE A 100 11.22 -20.68 -3.59
CA ILE A 100 10.35 -19.68 -4.24
C ILE A 100 9.04 -20.32 -4.70
N ILE A 101 9.09 -21.53 -5.28
CA ILE A 101 7.88 -22.27 -5.68
C ILE A 101 7.02 -22.59 -4.45
N ASN A 102 7.64 -23.03 -3.34
CA ASN A 102 6.91 -23.37 -2.13
C ASN A 102 6.30 -22.14 -1.45
N LEU A 103 7.02 -21.02 -1.48
CA LEU A 103 6.56 -19.76 -0.91
C LEU A 103 5.38 -19.22 -1.71
N THR A 104 5.57 -19.00 -3.01
CA THR A 104 4.61 -18.28 -3.87
C THR A 104 3.54 -19.18 -4.47
N ARG A 105 3.74 -20.50 -4.46
CA ARG A 105 2.92 -21.49 -5.19
C ARG A 105 2.87 -21.27 -6.70
N ILE A 106 3.77 -20.45 -7.25
CA ILE A 106 3.91 -20.22 -8.69
C ILE A 106 4.85 -21.27 -9.27
N THR A 107 4.40 -21.95 -10.33
CA THR A 107 5.18 -23.00 -10.99
C THR A 107 5.81 -22.49 -12.29
N PRO A 108 6.94 -23.09 -12.74
CA PRO A 108 7.54 -22.74 -14.03
C PRO A 108 6.58 -22.86 -15.23
N ASP A 109 5.63 -23.80 -15.20
CA ASP A 109 4.68 -24.00 -16.30
C ASP A 109 3.64 -22.88 -16.37
N MET A 110 3.22 -22.35 -15.21
CA MET A 110 2.39 -21.14 -15.16
C MET A 110 3.12 -19.94 -15.78
N LEU A 111 4.42 -19.79 -15.50
CA LEU A 111 5.23 -18.69 -16.00
C LEU A 111 5.58 -18.81 -17.48
N ARG A 112 5.73 -20.02 -18.02
CA ARG A 112 6.04 -20.22 -19.44
C ARG A 112 4.92 -19.73 -20.36
N THR A 113 3.68 -19.84 -19.89
CA THR A 113 2.46 -19.48 -20.64
C THR A 113 1.89 -18.11 -20.26
N ALA A 114 2.49 -17.42 -19.28
CA ALA A 114 2.10 -16.09 -18.86
C ALA A 114 2.39 -15.01 -19.92
N PRO A 115 1.73 -13.84 -19.85
CA PRO A 115 2.03 -12.71 -20.73
C PRO A 115 3.46 -12.20 -20.57
N ASP A 116 4.04 -11.65 -21.65
CA ASP A 116 5.38 -11.08 -21.61
C ASP A 116 5.44 -9.85 -20.69
N VAL A 117 6.61 -9.62 -20.08
CA VAL A 117 6.80 -8.55 -19.09
C VAL A 117 6.45 -7.16 -19.63
N LYS A 118 6.70 -6.87 -20.91
CA LYS A 118 6.39 -5.58 -21.51
C LYS A 118 4.88 -5.33 -21.54
N SER A 119 4.10 -6.34 -21.90
CA SER A 119 2.63 -6.26 -21.92
C SER A 119 2.05 -6.06 -20.52
N VAL A 120 2.60 -6.75 -19.51
CA VAL A 120 2.19 -6.63 -18.10
C VAL A 120 2.53 -5.27 -17.56
N LEU A 121 3.77 -4.81 -17.72
CA LEU A 121 4.20 -3.48 -17.27
C LEU A 121 3.40 -2.36 -17.91
N SER A 122 3.12 -2.45 -19.21
CA SER A 122 2.31 -1.43 -19.90
C SER A 122 0.88 -1.37 -19.35
N SER A 123 0.34 -2.51 -18.94
CA SER A 123 -1.01 -2.60 -18.37
C SER A 123 -1.03 -2.14 -16.91
N LEU A 124 0.01 -2.47 -16.15
CA LEU A 124 0.21 -1.99 -14.80
C LEU A 124 0.42 -0.47 -14.76
N GLU A 125 1.24 0.09 -15.65
CA GLU A 125 1.46 1.54 -15.76
C GLU A 125 0.14 2.28 -16.05
N ARG A 126 -0.68 1.74 -16.96
CA ARG A 126 -2.05 2.24 -17.21
C ARG A 126 -2.96 2.12 -15.99
N PHE A 127 -2.86 1.00 -15.26
CA PHE A 127 -3.63 0.78 -14.04
C PHE A 127 -3.19 1.71 -12.90
N ILE A 128 -1.92 2.09 -12.82
CA ILE A 128 -1.39 3.01 -11.81
C ILE A 128 -1.76 4.46 -12.16
N GLY A 129 -1.57 4.85 -13.41
CA GLY A 129 -1.78 6.23 -13.84
C GLY A 129 -0.90 7.21 -13.05
N THR A 130 -1.50 8.24 -12.48
CA THR A 130 -0.82 9.28 -11.68
C THR A 130 -0.96 9.08 -10.17
N ASP A 131 -1.61 8.01 -9.75
CA ASP A 131 -2.01 7.80 -8.36
C ASP A 131 -0.85 7.47 -7.45
N THR A 132 -0.96 7.82 -6.17
CA THR A 132 0.07 7.49 -5.20
C THR A 132 0.17 5.97 -5.04
N LEU A 133 1.39 5.45 -5.13
CA LEU A 133 1.66 4.04 -4.90
C LEU A 133 1.86 3.74 -3.42
N VAL A 134 1.28 2.63 -2.98
CA VAL A 134 1.47 2.08 -1.64
C VAL A 134 2.01 0.66 -1.78
N ALA A 135 3.07 0.32 -1.05
CA ALA A 135 3.57 -1.07 -1.00
C ALA A 135 4.07 -1.40 0.40
N HIS A 136 3.95 -2.68 0.79
CA HIS A 136 4.44 -3.13 2.09
C HIS A 136 5.90 -3.50 1.99
N ASN A 137 6.76 -2.81 2.76
CA ASN A 137 8.21 -2.85 2.53
C ASN A 137 8.61 -2.36 1.11
N ALA A 138 7.90 -1.35 0.61
CA ALA A 138 7.96 -0.77 -0.73
C ALA A 138 9.33 -0.69 -1.44
N SER A 139 10.46 -0.58 -0.72
CA SER A 139 11.77 -0.64 -1.35
C SER A 139 12.00 -1.92 -2.15
N PHE A 140 11.40 -3.04 -1.72
CA PHE A 140 11.46 -4.31 -2.45
C PHE A 140 10.72 -4.19 -3.78
N ASP A 141 9.40 -3.98 -3.74
CA ASP A 141 8.52 -3.97 -4.92
C ASP A 141 8.94 -2.92 -5.94
N VAL A 142 9.20 -1.70 -5.45
CA VAL A 142 9.60 -0.57 -6.29
C VAL A 142 10.92 -0.84 -6.98
N SER A 143 11.89 -1.47 -6.31
CA SER A 143 13.17 -1.78 -6.95
C SER A 143 13.03 -2.77 -8.10
N PHE A 144 12.17 -3.78 -7.94
CA PHE A 144 11.85 -4.75 -8.99
C PHE A 144 11.13 -4.08 -10.16
N LEU A 145 10.06 -3.33 -9.90
CA LEU A 145 9.32 -2.63 -10.95
C LEU A 145 10.22 -1.64 -11.71
N GLN A 146 11.01 -0.84 -10.99
CA GLN A 146 11.96 0.09 -11.60
C GLN A 146 12.98 -0.62 -12.49
N TRP A 147 13.49 -1.77 -12.04
CA TRP A 147 14.42 -2.57 -12.83
C TRP A 147 13.77 -3.12 -14.10
N GLU A 148 12.55 -3.66 -14.02
CA GLU A 148 11.83 -4.19 -15.18
C GLU A 148 11.52 -3.07 -16.19
N PHE A 149 11.05 -1.91 -15.74
CA PHE A 149 10.84 -0.74 -16.62
C PHE A 149 12.13 -0.26 -17.28
N LEU A 150 13.25 -0.23 -16.56
CA LEU A 150 14.55 0.13 -17.14
C LEU A 150 14.99 -0.91 -18.18
N HIS A 151 14.88 -2.20 -17.85
CA HIS A 151 15.30 -3.30 -18.71
C HIS A 151 14.57 -3.26 -20.07
N GLU A 152 13.25 -3.09 -20.05
CA GLU A 152 12.44 -2.98 -21.27
C GLU A 152 12.76 -1.74 -22.09
N ARG A 153 13.11 -0.61 -21.45
CA ARG A 153 13.55 0.60 -22.16
C ARG A 153 14.89 0.39 -22.86
N ILE A 154 15.85 -0.26 -22.20
CA ILE A 154 17.18 -0.54 -22.80
C ILE A 154 17.07 -1.55 -23.93
N ALA A 155 16.17 -2.55 -23.81
CA ALA A 155 15.95 -3.57 -24.83
C ALA A 155 15.25 -3.05 -26.10
N ALA A 156 14.60 -1.88 -26.04
CA ALA A 156 13.91 -1.29 -27.20
C ALA A 156 14.90 -0.85 -28.30
N PRO A 157 14.55 -0.94 -29.60
CA PRO A 157 15.38 -0.42 -30.68
C PRO A 157 15.72 1.06 -30.50
N ARG A 158 16.95 1.47 -30.81
CA ARG A 158 17.45 2.84 -30.57
C ARG A 158 16.57 3.95 -31.17
N ALA A 159 15.88 3.68 -32.28
CA ALA A 159 14.95 4.63 -32.91
C ALA A 159 13.62 4.82 -32.14
N LEU A 160 13.26 3.87 -31.27
CA LEU A 160 12.08 3.88 -30.41
C LEU A 160 12.42 4.19 -28.95
N GLN A 161 13.72 4.31 -28.62
CA GLN A 161 14.15 4.80 -27.33
C GLN A 161 13.86 6.31 -27.28
N PRO A 162 13.00 6.80 -26.38
CA PRO A 162 12.84 8.25 -26.21
C PRO A 162 14.18 8.87 -25.86
N SER A 163 14.44 10.08 -26.33
CA SER A 163 15.62 10.87 -25.97
C SER A 163 15.53 11.26 -24.49
N VAL A 164 16.00 10.38 -23.59
CA VAL A 164 15.94 10.59 -22.13
C VAL A 164 17.36 10.84 -21.58
N PRO A 165 17.54 11.76 -20.62
CA PRO A 165 18.79 11.98 -19.90
C PRO A 165 19.23 10.72 -19.14
N SER A 166 20.46 10.71 -18.63
CA SER A 166 21.15 9.60 -17.95
C SER A 166 20.56 9.15 -16.59
N SER A 167 19.26 9.33 -16.33
CA SER A 167 18.58 8.94 -15.10
C SER A 167 17.35 8.06 -15.35
N MET A 168 17.15 7.08 -14.46
CA MET A 168 15.97 6.18 -14.32
C MET A 168 14.63 6.88 -14.60
N PRO A 169 13.56 6.15 -14.98
CA PRO A 169 12.27 6.77 -15.27
C PRO A 169 11.82 7.68 -14.12
N GLU A 170 11.55 8.94 -14.44
CA GLU A 170 11.04 9.99 -13.56
C GLU A 170 9.62 9.70 -13.01
N HIS A 171 9.00 8.56 -13.35
CA HIS A 171 7.53 8.43 -13.39
C HIS A 171 6.92 7.30 -12.57
N LEU A 172 7.60 6.74 -11.57
CA LEU A 172 6.78 6.14 -10.51
C LEU A 172 6.19 7.31 -9.70
N PRO A 173 4.86 7.36 -9.53
CA PRO A 173 4.24 8.39 -8.71
C PRO A 173 4.74 8.28 -7.28
N LYS A 174 4.34 9.23 -6.42
CA LYS A 174 4.73 9.25 -5.01
C LYS A 174 4.55 7.86 -4.39
N VAL A 175 5.59 7.34 -3.74
CA VAL A 175 5.56 6.04 -3.08
C VAL A 175 5.44 6.23 -1.57
N LEU A 176 4.48 5.51 -0.98
CA LEU A 176 4.29 5.38 0.46
C LEU A 176 4.59 3.93 0.89
N CYS A 177 5.39 3.78 1.93
CA CYS A 177 5.73 2.47 2.48
C CYS A 177 4.83 2.13 3.68
N SER A 178 3.90 1.20 3.50
CA SER A 178 2.94 0.84 4.55
C SER A 178 3.63 0.24 5.78
N LEU A 179 4.71 -0.52 5.60
CA LEU A 179 5.55 -1.04 6.71
C LEU A 179 6.13 0.08 7.58
N LYS A 180 6.66 1.15 6.97
CA LYS A 180 7.23 2.27 7.73
C LYS A 180 6.14 2.93 8.59
N ILE A 181 4.96 3.14 8.03
CA ILE A 181 3.85 3.75 8.75
C ILE A 181 3.33 2.79 9.84
N ALA A 182 3.18 1.50 9.54
CA ALA A 182 2.74 0.47 10.48
C ALA A 182 3.59 0.42 11.75
N ARG A 183 4.92 0.53 11.64
CA ARG A 183 5.84 0.59 12.78
C ARG A 183 5.56 1.73 13.76
N ARG A 184 4.91 2.79 13.30
CA ARG A 184 4.57 3.96 14.11
C ARG A 184 3.13 3.88 14.66
N VAL A 185 2.22 3.29 13.89
CA VAL A 185 0.82 3.13 14.27
C VAL A 185 0.65 1.97 15.27
N PHE A 186 1.27 0.82 15.01
CA PHE A 186 1.14 -0.41 15.81
C PHE A 186 2.42 -0.67 16.61
N LYS A 187 2.75 0.22 17.54
CA LYS A 187 4.03 0.19 18.29
C LYS A 187 4.17 -1.03 19.21
N GLU A 188 3.04 -1.61 19.57
CA GLU A 188 2.91 -2.75 20.49
C GLU A 188 3.21 -4.11 19.85
N THR A 189 3.35 -4.19 18.52
CA THR A 189 3.66 -5.45 17.84
C THR A 189 5.16 -5.66 17.70
N GLN A 190 5.61 -6.91 17.86
CA GLN A 190 7.02 -7.29 17.69
C GLN A 190 7.44 -7.40 16.22
N SER A 191 6.47 -7.69 15.34
CA SER A 191 6.63 -7.79 13.91
C SER A 191 5.56 -6.95 13.21
N HIS A 192 5.91 -6.45 12.03
CA HIS A 192 5.03 -5.67 11.16
C HIS A 192 4.95 -6.29 9.76
N SER A 193 5.30 -7.57 9.58
CA SER A 193 5.01 -8.27 8.32
C SER A 193 3.50 -8.33 8.07
N ILE A 194 3.09 -8.50 6.80
CA ILE A 194 1.68 -8.65 6.43
C ILE A 194 1.00 -9.74 7.27
N GLU A 195 1.59 -10.93 7.32
CA GLU A 195 1.09 -12.06 8.13
C GLU A 195 0.93 -11.69 9.63
N SER A 196 1.95 -11.05 10.22
CA SER A 196 1.90 -10.64 11.63
C SER A 196 0.81 -9.61 11.88
N LEU A 197 0.61 -8.66 10.95
CA LEU A 197 -0.41 -7.63 11.06
C LEU A 197 -1.82 -8.18 10.82
N ILE A 198 -2.00 -9.15 9.91
CA ILE A 198 -3.27 -9.88 9.76
C ILE A 198 -3.66 -10.53 11.09
N GLY A 199 -2.72 -11.25 11.72
CA GLY A 199 -2.96 -11.90 13.01
C GLY A 199 -3.26 -10.90 14.13
N TYR A 200 -2.47 -9.82 14.22
CA TYR A 200 -2.63 -8.78 15.23
C TYR A 200 -3.98 -8.05 15.11
N LEU A 201 -4.35 -7.65 13.89
CA LEU A 201 -5.58 -6.92 13.59
C LEU A 201 -6.81 -7.82 13.46
N LYS A 202 -6.63 -9.15 13.56
CA LYS A 202 -7.67 -10.18 13.42
C LYS A 202 -8.40 -10.08 12.06
N LEU A 203 -7.63 -9.83 11.01
CA LEU A 203 -8.14 -9.83 9.63
C LEU A 203 -8.30 -11.27 9.14
N LEU A 204 -9.16 -11.43 8.13
CA LEU A 204 -9.25 -12.69 7.42
C LEU A 204 -7.99 -12.87 6.55
N PRO A 205 -7.40 -14.07 6.49
CA PRO A 205 -6.34 -14.35 5.55
C PRO A 205 -6.82 -14.12 4.10
N PRO A 206 -5.91 -13.72 3.18
CA PRO A 206 -6.27 -13.54 1.78
C PRO A 206 -6.75 -14.85 1.16
N GLN A 207 -7.79 -14.79 0.33
CA GLN A 207 -8.39 -15.98 -0.30
C GLN A 207 -7.40 -16.77 -1.16
N GLN A 208 -6.45 -16.09 -1.80
CA GLN A 208 -5.41 -16.73 -2.62
C GLN A 208 -4.23 -17.28 -1.79
N GLY A 209 -4.22 -17.05 -0.47
CA GLY A 209 -3.09 -17.33 0.41
C GLY A 209 -2.07 -16.18 0.44
N LEU A 210 -1.20 -16.21 1.45
CA LEU A 210 -0.03 -15.33 1.54
C LEU A 210 0.95 -15.65 0.42
N HIS A 211 1.76 -14.67 0.03
CA HIS A 211 2.73 -14.79 -1.07
C HIS A 211 2.09 -15.05 -2.43
N ARG A 212 0.91 -14.46 -2.61
CA ARG A 212 0.29 -14.24 -3.93
C ARG A 212 0.09 -12.76 -4.06
N ALA A 213 0.58 -12.18 -5.15
CA ALA A 213 0.73 -10.73 -5.23
C ALA A 213 -0.60 -9.97 -5.02
N LEU A 214 -1.70 -10.44 -5.64
CA LEU A 214 -3.00 -9.79 -5.41
C LEU A 214 -3.52 -10.03 -3.98
N GLY A 215 -3.30 -11.22 -3.41
CA GLY A 215 -3.67 -11.53 -2.03
C GLY A 215 -2.99 -10.59 -1.04
N ASP A 216 -1.68 -10.40 -1.19
CA ASP A 216 -0.88 -9.55 -0.31
C ASP A 216 -1.16 -8.05 -0.54
N ALA A 217 -1.43 -7.63 -1.78
CA ALA A 217 -1.91 -6.27 -2.07
C ALA A 217 -3.29 -6.00 -1.42
N MET A 218 -4.22 -6.97 -1.48
CA MET A 218 -5.53 -6.88 -0.81
C MET A 218 -5.38 -6.80 0.71
N SER A 219 -4.59 -7.69 1.33
CA SER A 219 -4.32 -7.61 2.77
C SER A 219 -3.64 -6.31 3.17
N THR A 220 -2.70 -5.83 2.36
CA THR A 220 -2.06 -4.52 2.56
C THR A 220 -3.07 -3.37 2.48
N SER A 221 -4.06 -3.46 1.58
CA SER A 221 -5.14 -2.47 1.46
C SER A 221 -6.03 -2.40 2.71
N GLU A 222 -6.35 -3.55 3.32
CA GLU A 222 -7.12 -3.61 4.57
C GLU A 222 -6.32 -3.05 5.75
N ILE A 223 -5.05 -3.44 5.86
CA ILE A 223 -4.12 -2.90 6.87
C ILE A 223 -3.99 -1.38 6.69
N TRP A 224 -3.86 -0.91 5.45
CA TRP A 224 -3.78 0.50 5.09
C TRP A 224 -5.00 1.27 5.59
N ASN A 225 -6.20 0.79 5.30
CA ASN A 225 -7.45 1.42 5.73
C ASN A 225 -7.54 1.53 7.27
N ILE A 226 -7.11 0.50 8.00
CA ILE A 226 -7.08 0.54 9.47
C ILE A 226 -6.04 1.54 9.97
N MET A 227 -4.85 1.60 9.35
CA MET A 227 -3.84 2.61 9.68
C MET A 227 -4.37 4.02 9.46
N MET A 228 -5.07 4.28 8.35
CA MET A 228 -5.61 5.61 8.06
C MET A 228 -6.63 6.02 9.12
N LYS A 229 -7.57 5.15 9.49
CA LYS A 229 -8.52 5.38 10.60
C LYS A 229 -7.82 5.63 11.93
N SER A 230 -6.73 4.92 12.19
CA SER A 230 -5.94 5.08 13.41
C SER A 230 -5.26 6.45 13.42
N ILE A 231 -4.64 6.87 12.31
CA ILE A 231 -4.01 8.18 12.15
C ILE A 231 -5.04 9.29 12.32
N GLN A 232 -6.21 9.20 11.70
CA GLN A 232 -7.32 10.16 11.88
C GLN A 232 -7.69 10.36 13.34
N THR A 233 -7.84 9.24 14.07
CA THR A 233 -8.15 9.26 15.50
C THR A 233 -7.04 9.95 16.30
N MET A 234 -5.78 9.65 15.98
CA MET A 234 -4.61 10.20 16.68
C MET A 234 -4.38 11.69 16.40
N THR A 235 -4.68 12.15 15.19
CA THR A 235 -4.61 13.57 14.80
C THR A 235 -5.86 14.36 15.15
N ARG A 236 -6.92 13.69 15.64
CA ARG A 236 -8.26 14.26 15.88
C ARG A 236 -8.82 14.95 14.63
N ASN A 237 -8.55 14.33 13.48
CA ASN A 237 -8.96 14.84 12.19
C ASN A 237 -10.15 14.03 11.66
N HIS A 238 -11.16 14.73 11.13
CA HIS A 238 -12.33 14.11 10.51
C HIS A 238 -12.10 13.80 9.02
N ARG A 239 -11.05 14.36 8.40
CA ARG A 239 -10.67 14.11 6.99
C ARG A 239 -9.71 12.94 6.88
N TYR A 240 -9.63 12.33 5.70
CA TYR A 240 -8.65 11.26 5.41
C TYR A 240 -7.21 11.84 5.44
N PRO A 241 -6.20 11.12 5.98
CA PRO A 241 -4.86 11.67 6.15
C PRO A 241 -4.26 12.17 4.83
N SER A 242 -3.77 13.41 4.81
CA SER A 242 -3.12 14.01 3.63
C SER A 242 -1.82 13.31 3.23
N LEU A 243 -1.45 13.37 1.95
CA LEU A 243 -0.17 12.83 1.47
C LEU A 243 1.04 13.49 2.18
N GLN A 244 0.97 14.78 2.52
CA GLN A 244 2.05 15.45 3.25
C GLN A 244 2.22 14.87 4.66
N LEU A 245 1.12 14.58 5.36
CA LEU A 245 1.18 13.91 6.66
C LEU A 245 1.77 12.51 6.50
N LEU A 246 1.27 11.72 5.56
CA LEU A 246 1.76 10.35 5.34
C LEU A 246 3.25 10.30 4.98
N ASP A 247 3.71 11.27 4.19
CA ASP A 247 5.13 11.41 3.86
C ASP A 247 5.99 11.77 5.09
N ALA A 248 5.50 12.70 5.91
CA ALA A 248 6.16 13.06 7.17
C ALA A 248 6.19 11.86 8.14
N LEU A 249 5.12 11.07 8.22
CA LEU A 249 5.08 9.87 9.06
C LEU A 249 6.06 8.81 8.58
N GLN A 250 6.17 8.53 7.28
CA GLN A 250 7.10 7.49 6.82
C GLN A 250 8.58 7.89 6.96
N THR A 251 8.91 9.17 6.83
CA THR A 251 10.28 9.70 6.84
C THR A 251 10.79 10.16 8.22
N GLY A 252 9.92 10.70 9.07
CA GLY A 252 10.27 11.22 10.40
C GLY A 252 10.69 10.14 11.39
N LYS A 253 11.35 10.44 12.51
CA LYS A 253 11.78 9.38 13.44
C LYS A 253 10.57 8.71 14.11
N ILE A 254 10.67 7.43 14.46
CA ILE A 254 9.58 6.71 15.17
C ILE A 254 9.20 7.42 16.48
N ALA A 255 10.20 7.93 17.23
CA ALA A 255 9.99 8.67 18.47
C ALA A 255 9.22 9.99 18.27
N GLU A 256 9.25 10.57 17.07
CA GLU A 256 8.60 11.85 16.76
C GLU A 256 7.14 11.68 16.33
N PHE A 257 6.66 10.44 16.15
CA PHE A 257 5.33 10.16 15.60
C PHE A 257 4.19 10.91 16.30
N GLU A 258 4.17 10.93 17.64
CA GLU A 258 3.14 11.64 18.39
C GLU A 258 3.26 13.16 18.25
N SER A 259 4.49 13.67 18.16
CA SER A 259 4.73 15.09 17.90
C SER A 259 4.23 15.49 16.52
N ILE A 260 4.49 14.66 15.51
CA ILE A 260 3.99 14.83 14.14
C ILE A 260 2.46 14.83 14.15
N CYS A 261 1.82 13.84 14.78
CA CYS A 261 0.36 13.81 14.85
C CYS A 261 -0.25 15.04 15.57
N ARG A 262 0.36 15.48 16.68
CA ARG A 262 -0.10 16.67 17.43
C ARG A 262 0.02 17.97 16.65
N THR A 263 1.11 18.13 15.89
CA THR A 263 1.33 19.35 15.08
C THR A 263 0.41 19.43 13.87
N TRP A 264 -0.01 18.29 13.33
CA TRP A 264 -0.95 18.24 12.19
C TRP A 264 -2.41 18.45 12.57
N GLN A 265 -2.78 18.33 13.85
CA GLN A 265 -4.14 18.61 14.33
C GLN A 265 -4.63 20.02 13.92
N PHE A 266 -3.71 20.97 13.75
CA PHE A 266 -4.02 22.38 13.47
C PHE A 266 -3.79 22.81 12.02
N LYS A 267 -3.15 21.98 11.18
CA LYS A 267 -2.77 22.37 9.80
C LYS A 267 -3.82 22.05 8.74
N GLU A 268 -4.74 21.13 9.00
CA GLU A 268 -5.75 20.70 8.01
C GLU A 268 -7.12 21.37 8.21
N LEU A 269 -7.20 22.40 9.06
CA LEU A 269 -8.41 23.18 9.32
C LEU A 269 -8.55 24.42 8.41
N ASP A 270 -7.53 24.76 7.63
CA ASP A 270 -7.45 25.98 6.79
C ASP A 270 -7.63 25.69 5.28
N CYS A 271 -8.57 24.80 4.93
CA CYS A 271 -9.06 24.62 3.54
C CYS A 271 -10.58 24.47 3.53
#